data_AF-E9H8Q5-F1
#
_entry.id   AF-E9H8Q5-F1
#
_cell.length_a   1.000
_cell.length_b   1.000
_cell.length_c   1.000
_cell.angle_alpha   90.00
_cell.angle_beta   90.00
_cell.angle_gamma   90.00
#
_symmetry.space_group_name_H-M   'P 1'
#
loop_
_entity.id
_entity.type
_entity.pdbx_description
1 polymer ?
#
loop_
_entity_poly.entity_id
_entity_poly.type
_entity_poly.pdbx_seq_one_letter_code
_entity_poly.pdbx_strand_id
1 'polypeptide(L)'
;MQNRNFCSSVTLPQRHSSVFHAGIIGNGIRNRHLANVKAENSKDCNAEEVRSHTNLLLDTLSQCCSFNPGGMTQLSLLLVEIVSPDVMFNGLIWPEEEYTKVTVERDLHVRRFVQDNVVVWDLLNLLAQNRPALCYCSVLLRALLATLLSHWANCQEKQAKDSRDSLEMTCKLIELMATGQLLPPPLSYLSEIICHVSPHEVHVMLKDVWAFMRDNVPTPALFGANERPSPGLWRDLSDFKMDPRYTERLRLIMLANIASVGHLYPRFLAPDQD
;
A
#
# COMPACT_ATOMS: atom_id res chain seq x y z
N MET A 1 22.43 -40.22 -14.63
CA MET A 1 23.02 -40.85 -13.42
C MET A 1 22.00 -41.13 -12.30
N GLN A 2 20.87 -40.40 -12.19
CA GLN A 2 19.87 -40.63 -11.13
C GLN A 2 19.23 -42.03 -11.11
N ASN A 3 18.92 -42.63 -12.27
CA ASN A 3 18.31 -43.96 -12.33
C ASN A 3 19.20 -45.08 -11.76
N ARG A 4 20.52 -44.87 -11.76
CA ARG A 4 21.50 -45.87 -11.29
C ARG A 4 21.46 -46.00 -9.76
N ASN A 5 21.25 -44.88 -9.06
CA ASN A 5 21.11 -44.83 -7.60
C ASN A 5 19.76 -45.40 -7.14
N PHE A 6 18.70 -45.21 -7.94
CA PHE A 6 17.39 -45.77 -7.66
C PHE A 6 17.39 -47.30 -7.78
N CYS A 7 18.10 -47.84 -8.77
CA CYS A 7 18.20 -49.28 -9.01
C CYS A 7 19.01 -50.02 -7.92
N SER A 8 20.01 -49.35 -7.31
CA SER A 8 20.80 -49.93 -6.22
C SER A 8 20.09 -49.99 -4.87
N SER A 9 19.03 -49.20 -4.65
CA SER A 9 18.29 -49.15 -3.37
C SER A 9 16.99 -49.97 -3.38
N VAL A 10 16.57 -50.51 -4.53
CA VAL A 10 15.40 -51.41 -4.62
C VAL A 10 15.85 -52.82 -4.25
N THR A 11 16.11 -53.03 -2.96
CA THR A 11 16.34 -54.36 -2.39
C THR A 11 15.37 -54.57 -1.23
N LEU A 12 14.12 -54.93 -1.53
CA LEU A 12 13.14 -55.58 -0.63
C LEU A 12 12.02 -56.22 -1.51
N PRO A 13 11.31 -57.27 -1.04
CA PRO A 13 11.44 -58.61 -1.61
C PRO A 13 10.33 -59.05 -2.58
N GLN A 14 10.75 -59.89 -3.55
CA GLN A 14 10.07 -61.01 -4.22
C GLN A 14 8.53 -61.20 -4.15
N ARG A 15 7.68 -60.29 -4.65
CA ARG A 15 6.38 -60.69 -5.26
C ARG A 15 5.94 -59.79 -6.41
N HIS A 16 5.22 -60.39 -7.36
CA HIS A 16 4.65 -59.76 -8.55
C HIS A 16 3.44 -58.89 -8.22
N SER A 17 3.60 -57.76 -7.54
CA SER A 17 2.80 -56.57 -7.82
C SER A 17 3.19 -55.42 -6.90
N SER A 18 3.30 -54.26 -7.54
CA SER A 18 3.37 -52.90 -6.99
C SER A 18 4.68 -52.46 -6.32
N VAL A 19 5.17 -51.32 -6.80
CA VAL A 19 6.07 -50.43 -6.08
C VAL A 19 5.33 -49.96 -4.81
N PHE A 20 6.02 -49.86 -3.68
CA PHE A 20 5.42 -49.59 -2.36
C PHE A 20 4.64 -48.25 -2.26
N HIS A 21 4.82 -47.36 -3.24
CA HIS A 21 4.12 -46.08 -3.34
C HIS A 21 3.69 -45.83 -4.80
N ALA A 22 2.56 -45.14 -5.00
CA ALA A 22 1.96 -44.87 -6.31
C ALA A 22 2.61 -43.70 -7.08
N GLY A 23 3.88 -43.39 -6.81
CA GLY A 23 4.61 -42.23 -7.36
C GLY A 23 5.11 -41.24 -6.30
N ILE A 24 5.74 -40.15 -6.74
CA ILE A 24 6.20 -39.03 -5.90
C ILE A 24 5.46 -37.78 -6.37
N ILE A 25 4.95 -36.96 -5.44
CA ILE A 25 4.37 -35.65 -5.77
C ILE A 25 5.51 -34.63 -5.89
N GLY A 26 5.73 -34.09 -7.10
CA GLY A 26 6.75 -33.07 -7.37
C GLY A 26 8.19 -33.59 -7.31
N ASN A 27 9.13 -32.69 -6.99
CA ASN A 27 10.58 -32.97 -7.02
C ASN A 27 11.16 -33.41 -5.66
N GLY A 28 10.33 -33.81 -4.69
CA GLY A 28 10.76 -34.20 -3.36
C GLY A 28 11.24 -33.02 -2.49
N ILE A 29 12.14 -33.29 -1.54
CA ILE A 29 12.64 -32.30 -0.56
C ILE A 29 13.23 -31.09 -1.30
N ARG A 30 12.64 -29.90 -1.09
CA ARG A 30 13.15 -28.64 -1.67
C ARG A 30 14.59 -28.44 -1.20
N ASN A 31 15.51 -28.34 -2.16
CA ASN A 31 16.92 -28.13 -1.87
C ASN A 31 17.12 -26.74 -1.25
N ARG A 32 17.14 -26.67 0.09
CA ARG A 32 17.32 -25.42 0.84
C ARG A 32 18.61 -24.70 0.46
N HIS A 33 19.61 -25.41 -0.05
CA HIS A 33 20.85 -24.81 -0.54
C HIS A 33 20.63 -23.91 -1.77
N LEU A 34 19.75 -24.26 -2.70
CA LEU A 34 19.43 -23.40 -3.86
C LEU A 34 18.55 -22.21 -3.46
N ALA A 35 17.71 -22.36 -2.45
CA ALA A 35 16.95 -21.26 -1.86
C ALA A 35 17.87 -20.29 -1.11
N ASN A 36 18.86 -20.81 -0.37
CA ASN A 36 19.86 -20.02 0.33
C ASN A 36 20.84 -19.33 -0.63
N VAL A 37 21.27 -19.98 -1.72
CA VAL A 37 22.14 -19.34 -2.74
C VAL A 37 21.42 -18.18 -3.45
N LYS A 38 20.10 -18.29 -3.70
CA LYS A 38 19.32 -17.13 -4.16
C LYS A 38 19.24 -16.01 -3.12
N ALA A 39 19.15 -16.35 -1.83
CA ALA A 39 19.14 -15.40 -0.72
C ALA A 39 20.54 -14.79 -0.42
N GLU A 40 21.62 -15.50 -0.75
CA GLU A 40 23.01 -15.04 -0.62
C GLU A 40 23.40 -14.14 -1.80
N ASN A 41 23.03 -14.48 -3.03
CA ASN A 41 23.24 -13.61 -4.19
C ASN A 41 22.39 -12.32 -4.13
N SER A 42 21.29 -12.30 -3.36
CA SER A 42 20.53 -11.07 -3.08
C SER A 42 21.13 -10.20 -1.97
N LYS A 43 22.15 -10.68 -1.24
CA LYS A 43 22.83 -9.91 -0.18
C LYS A 43 23.97 -9.01 -0.70
N ASP A 44 24.34 -9.12 -1.97
CA ASP A 44 25.40 -8.30 -2.58
C ASP A 44 24.92 -6.95 -3.15
N CYS A 45 23.63 -6.62 -3.07
CA CYS A 45 23.16 -5.29 -3.40
C CYS A 45 23.42 -4.34 -2.23
N ASN A 46 24.44 -3.50 -2.34
CA ASN A 46 24.71 -2.43 -1.39
C ASN A 46 23.48 -1.50 -1.30
N ALA A 47 22.85 -1.43 -0.13
CA ALA A 47 21.61 -0.67 0.07
C ALA A 47 21.80 0.83 -0.24
N GLU A 48 23.01 1.36 -0.07
CA GLU A 48 23.35 2.74 -0.43
C GLU A 48 23.39 2.96 -1.94
N GLU A 49 23.92 2.01 -2.71
CA GLU A 49 23.95 2.07 -4.18
C GLU A 49 22.54 1.98 -4.76
N VAL A 50 21.70 1.07 -4.24
CA VAL A 50 20.29 0.98 -4.65
C VAL A 50 19.59 2.31 -4.43
N ARG A 51 19.78 2.93 -3.25
CA ARG A 51 19.20 4.24 -2.94
C ARG A 51 19.73 5.33 -3.87
N SER A 52 21.03 5.35 -4.16
CA SER A 52 21.64 6.31 -5.07
C SER A 52 21.08 6.17 -6.49
N HIS A 53 20.97 4.95 -7.00
CA HIS A 53 20.40 4.69 -8.33
C HIS A 53 18.92 5.07 -8.40
N THR A 54 18.14 4.77 -7.35
CA THR A 54 16.74 5.18 -7.28
C THR A 54 16.61 6.70 -7.29
N ASN A 55 17.43 7.43 -6.52
CA ASN A 55 17.42 8.90 -6.53
C ASN A 55 17.77 9.46 -7.93
N LEU A 56 18.83 8.95 -8.57
CA LEU A 56 19.20 9.37 -9.93
C LEU A 56 18.09 9.10 -10.95
N LEU A 57 17.38 7.97 -10.82
CA LEU A 57 16.24 7.65 -11.66
C LEU A 57 15.09 8.65 -11.46
N LEU A 58 14.72 8.93 -10.20
CA LEU A 58 13.64 9.87 -9.88
C LEU A 58 13.97 11.29 -10.33
N ASP A 59 15.22 11.74 -10.14
CA ASP A 59 15.69 13.05 -10.60
C ASP A 59 15.63 13.14 -12.12
N THR A 60 16.09 12.11 -12.82
CA THR A 60 16.02 12.05 -14.29
C THR A 60 14.57 12.09 -14.78
N LEU A 61 13.67 11.32 -14.17
CA LEU A 61 12.25 11.31 -14.52
C LEU A 61 11.60 12.67 -14.24
N SER A 62 11.91 13.29 -13.10
CA SER A 62 11.42 14.62 -12.72
C SER A 62 11.85 15.68 -13.73
N GLN A 63 13.12 15.68 -14.14
CA GLN A 63 13.63 16.57 -15.18
C GLN A 63 12.93 16.32 -16.53
N CYS A 64 12.85 15.07 -16.99
CA CYS A 64 12.15 14.73 -18.22
C CYS A 64 10.67 15.17 -18.21
N CYS A 65 9.99 15.01 -17.07
CA CYS A 65 8.60 15.43 -16.91
C CYS A 65 8.44 16.96 -16.87
N SER A 66 9.45 17.70 -16.40
CA SER A 66 9.43 19.17 -16.38
C SER A 66 9.45 19.79 -17.79
N PHE A 67 10.08 19.11 -18.76
CA PHE A 67 10.12 19.54 -20.15
C PHE A 67 8.85 19.20 -20.95
N ASN A 68 8.03 18.27 -20.45
CA ASN A 68 6.83 17.80 -21.15
C ASN A 68 5.55 18.16 -20.37
N PRO A 69 4.70 19.07 -20.89
CA PRO A 69 3.39 19.35 -20.29
C PRO A 69 2.58 18.07 -20.12
N GLY A 70 2.29 17.69 -18.87
CA GLY A 70 1.58 16.45 -18.55
C GLY A 70 2.47 15.21 -18.38
N GLY A 71 3.80 15.35 -18.37
CA GLY A 71 4.73 14.25 -18.16
C GLY A 71 4.47 13.45 -16.88
N MET A 72 4.13 14.14 -15.77
CA MET A 72 3.78 13.48 -14.52
C MET A 72 2.47 12.68 -14.63
N THR A 73 1.50 13.15 -15.40
CA THR A 73 0.28 12.40 -15.71
C THR A 73 0.62 11.16 -16.53
N GLN A 74 1.45 11.28 -17.56
CA GLN A 74 1.91 10.12 -18.35
C GLN A 74 2.61 9.08 -17.47
N LEU A 75 3.50 9.53 -16.57
CA LEU A 75 4.23 8.68 -15.64
C LEU A 75 3.27 7.93 -14.70
N SER A 76 2.25 8.62 -14.18
CA SER A 76 1.24 7.99 -13.31
C SER A 76 0.43 6.89 -14.03
N LEU A 77 0.05 7.11 -15.29
CA LEU A 77 -0.69 6.14 -16.10
C LEU A 77 0.18 4.93 -16.46
N LEU A 78 1.44 5.16 -16.84
CA LEU A 78 2.40 4.08 -17.10
C LEU A 78 2.68 3.25 -15.85
N LEU A 79 2.79 3.88 -14.68
CA LEU A 79 2.95 3.17 -13.42
C LEU A 79 1.75 2.26 -13.14
N VAL A 80 0.53 2.75 -13.36
CA VAL A 80 -0.69 1.94 -13.23
C VAL A 80 -0.70 0.77 -14.20
N GLU A 81 -0.33 1.00 -15.46
CA GLU A 81 -0.26 -0.06 -16.49
C GLU A 81 0.76 -1.15 -16.14
N ILE A 82 1.91 -0.77 -15.60
CA ILE A 82 2.96 -1.71 -15.17
C ILE A 82 2.50 -2.55 -13.96
N VAL A 83 1.87 -1.92 -12.97
CA VAL A 83 1.53 -2.57 -11.70
C VAL A 83 0.19 -3.32 -11.77
N SER A 84 -0.77 -2.81 -12.51
CA SER A 84 -2.13 -3.32 -12.64
C SER A 84 -2.58 -3.27 -14.11
N PRO A 85 -2.04 -4.16 -14.97
CA PRO A 85 -2.33 -4.18 -16.41
C PRO A 85 -3.79 -4.54 -16.72
N ASP A 86 -4.51 -5.12 -15.76
CA ASP A 86 -5.94 -5.32 -15.88
C ASP A 86 -6.65 -3.95 -15.84
N VAL A 87 -7.26 -3.57 -16.96
CA VAL A 87 -7.98 -2.29 -17.13
C VAL A 87 -9.32 -2.30 -16.39
N MET A 88 -9.82 -3.47 -16.00
CA MET A 88 -11.08 -3.59 -15.27
C MET A 88 -10.96 -2.87 -13.92
N PHE A 89 -11.82 -1.86 -13.73
CA PHE A 89 -11.90 -1.06 -12.49
C PHE A 89 -10.70 -0.13 -12.23
N ASN A 90 -9.93 0.25 -13.26
CA ASN A 90 -8.87 1.28 -13.14
C ASN A 90 -9.42 2.73 -13.06
N GLY A 91 -10.73 2.91 -13.00
CA GLY A 91 -11.36 4.22 -12.88
C GLY A 91 -11.00 4.95 -11.59
N LEU A 92 -11.18 6.28 -11.60
CA LEU A 92 -10.91 7.13 -10.43
C LEU A 92 -11.87 6.87 -9.27
N ILE A 93 -13.11 6.47 -9.58
CA ILE A 93 -14.20 6.28 -8.63
C ILE A 93 -13.87 5.12 -7.68
N TRP A 94 -13.99 5.37 -6.39
CA TRP A 94 -13.90 4.30 -5.39
C TRP A 94 -15.28 3.64 -5.26
N PRO A 95 -15.37 2.31 -5.33
CA PRO A 95 -16.62 1.60 -5.17
C PRO A 95 -17.00 1.49 -3.69
N GLU A 96 -18.17 0.91 -3.41
CA GLU A 96 -18.52 0.48 -2.06
C GLU A 96 -17.48 -0.50 -1.50
N GLU A 97 -17.30 -0.50 -0.17
CA GLU A 97 -16.32 -1.34 0.51
C GLU A 97 -16.53 -2.83 0.23
N GLU A 98 -17.78 -3.28 0.11
CA GLU A 98 -18.13 -4.67 -0.20
C GLU A 98 -17.51 -5.14 -1.52
N TYR A 99 -17.25 -4.21 -2.46
CA TYR A 99 -16.64 -4.49 -3.75
C TYR A 99 -15.19 -4.96 -3.65
N THR A 100 -14.50 -4.67 -2.55
CA THR A 100 -13.13 -5.19 -2.31
C THR A 100 -13.07 -6.71 -2.34
N LYS A 101 -14.20 -7.40 -2.06
CA LYS A 101 -14.31 -8.86 -2.12
C LYS A 101 -14.21 -9.43 -3.53
N VAL A 102 -14.49 -8.63 -4.56
CA VAL A 102 -14.39 -9.08 -5.96
C VAL A 102 -13.06 -8.72 -6.62
N THR A 103 -12.25 -7.86 -5.99
CA THR A 103 -10.92 -7.46 -6.51
C THR A 103 -9.74 -8.00 -5.71
N VAL A 104 -9.97 -8.94 -4.78
CA VAL A 104 -8.97 -9.44 -3.83
C VAL A 104 -7.66 -9.88 -4.50
N GLU A 105 -7.74 -10.64 -5.60
CA GLU A 105 -6.54 -11.13 -6.29
C GLU A 105 -5.69 -9.99 -6.85
N ARG A 106 -6.31 -9.03 -7.53
CA ARG A 106 -5.66 -7.82 -8.05
C ARG A 106 -5.07 -6.99 -6.92
N ASP A 107 -5.81 -6.80 -5.84
CA ASP A 107 -5.38 -5.99 -4.70
C ASP A 107 -4.14 -6.62 -4.01
N LEU A 108 -4.14 -7.94 -3.84
CA LEU A 108 -2.99 -8.69 -3.34
C LEU A 108 -1.79 -8.64 -4.30
N HIS A 109 -2.03 -8.70 -5.61
CA HIS A 109 -0.98 -8.55 -6.61
C HIS A 109 -0.31 -7.17 -6.52
N VAL A 110 -1.11 -6.10 -6.51
CA VAL A 110 -0.61 -4.72 -6.35
C VAL A 110 0.20 -4.59 -5.06
N ARG A 111 -0.32 -5.08 -3.93
CA ARG A 111 0.41 -5.03 -2.64
C ARG A 111 1.75 -5.74 -2.72
N ARG A 112 1.81 -6.96 -3.27
CA ARG A 112 3.06 -7.70 -3.43
C ARG A 112 4.03 -6.97 -4.36
N PHE A 113 3.55 -6.48 -5.50
CA PHE A 113 4.38 -5.76 -6.46
C PHE A 113 5.03 -4.52 -5.83
N VAL A 114 4.25 -3.76 -5.05
CA VAL A 114 4.74 -2.57 -4.33
C VAL A 114 5.74 -2.94 -3.22
N GLN A 115 5.54 -4.06 -2.53
CA GLN A 115 6.45 -4.54 -1.48
C GLN A 115 7.76 -5.11 -2.04
N ASP A 116 7.70 -5.80 -3.18
CA ASP A 116 8.85 -6.45 -3.81
C ASP A 116 9.74 -5.43 -4.56
N ASN A 117 9.22 -4.24 -4.89
CA ASN A 117 9.92 -3.24 -5.69
C ASN A 117 9.98 -1.88 -4.96
N VAL A 118 11.12 -1.57 -4.34
CA VAL A 118 11.34 -0.32 -3.58
C VAL A 118 11.08 0.95 -4.41
N VAL A 119 11.44 0.93 -5.69
CA VAL A 119 11.29 2.07 -6.62
C VAL A 119 9.83 2.49 -6.81
N VAL A 120 8.88 1.54 -6.72
CA VAL A 120 7.46 1.82 -6.94
C VAL A 120 6.93 2.77 -5.86
N TRP A 121 7.33 2.56 -4.61
CA TRP A 121 6.93 3.44 -3.52
C TRP A 121 7.47 4.86 -3.70
N ASP A 122 8.74 4.98 -4.10
CA ASP A 122 9.37 6.28 -4.32
C ASP A 122 8.78 7.01 -5.54
N LEU A 123 8.37 6.29 -6.58
CA LEU A 123 7.61 6.85 -7.70
C LEU A 123 6.24 7.38 -7.25
N LEU A 124 5.51 6.63 -6.41
CA LEU A 124 4.26 7.12 -5.84
C LEU A 124 4.48 8.41 -5.03
N ASN A 125 5.55 8.47 -4.22
CA ASN A 125 5.93 9.70 -3.49
C ASN A 125 6.23 10.87 -4.43
N LEU A 126 6.97 10.65 -5.52
CA LEU A 126 7.23 11.67 -6.54
C LEU A 126 5.93 12.20 -7.15
N LEU A 127 4.99 11.30 -7.47
CA LEU A 127 3.68 11.67 -8.02
C LEU A 127 2.79 12.40 -6.99
N ALA A 128 2.90 12.06 -5.70
CA ALA A 128 2.19 12.74 -4.62
C ALA A 128 2.66 14.20 -4.44
N GLN A 129 3.95 14.45 -4.63
CA GLN A 129 4.51 15.80 -4.58
C GLN A 129 4.09 16.63 -5.81
N ASN A 130 3.94 15.98 -6.97
CA ASN A 130 3.57 16.60 -8.24
C ASN A 130 2.07 16.49 -8.54
N ARG A 131 1.28 17.27 -7.80
CA ARG A 131 -0.18 17.28 -7.90
C ARG A 131 -0.65 17.78 -9.27
N PRO A 132 -1.74 17.21 -9.84
CA PRO A 132 -2.62 16.17 -9.31
C PRO A 132 -2.25 14.74 -9.73
N ALA A 133 -0.99 14.45 -10.09
CA ALA A 133 -0.63 13.19 -10.77
C ALA A 133 -1.01 11.92 -9.99
N LEU A 134 -0.94 11.95 -8.66
CA LEU A 134 -1.34 10.83 -7.81
C LEU A 134 -2.82 10.41 -7.99
N CYS A 135 -3.72 11.31 -8.41
CA CYS A 135 -5.12 10.99 -8.66
C CYS A 135 -5.28 9.85 -9.68
N TYR A 136 -4.44 9.82 -10.71
CA TYR A 136 -4.48 8.76 -11.74
C TYR A 136 -4.03 7.40 -11.20
N CYS A 137 -3.31 7.36 -10.07
CA CYS A 137 -2.94 6.14 -9.37
C CYS A 137 -4.02 5.66 -8.38
N SER A 138 -5.26 6.19 -8.45
CA SER A 138 -6.37 5.85 -7.54
C SER A 138 -6.57 4.34 -7.37
N VAL A 139 -6.42 3.55 -8.45
CA VAL A 139 -6.55 2.09 -8.40
C VAL A 139 -5.48 1.40 -7.53
N LEU A 140 -4.26 1.95 -7.49
CA LEU A 140 -3.17 1.42 -6.66
C LEU A 140 -3.42 1.77 -5.20
N LEU A 141 -3.80 3.03 -4.91
CA LEU A 141 -4.14 3.47 -3.56
C LEU A 141 -5.29 2.65 -2.97
N ARG A 142 -6.34 2.44 -3.78
CA ARG A 142 -7.50 1.64 -3.41
C ARG A 142 -7.13 0.18 -3.14
N ALA A 143 -6.30 -0.42 -4.00
CA ALA A 143 -5.82 -1.79 -3.81
C ALA A 143 -5.04 -1.94 -2.49
N LEU A 144 -4.11 -1.01 -2.23
CA LEU A 144 -3.35 -0.99 -0.99
C LEU A 144 -4.28 -0.86 0.23
N LEU A 145 -5.23 0.09 0.20
CA LEU A 145 -6.17 0.27 1.31
C LEU A 145 -7.07 -0.96 1.51
N ALA A 146 -7.54 -1.60 0.44
CA ALA A 146 -8.37 -2.80 0.51
C ALA A 146 -7.63 -3.96 1.19
N THR A 147 -6.36 -4.19 0.84
CA THR A 147 -5.56 -5.23 1.50
C THR A 147 -5.28 -4.93 2.96
N LEU A 148 -5.12 -3.65 3.34
CA LEU A 148 -4.95 -3.23 4.73
C LEU A 148 -6.24 -3.38 5.51
N LEU A 149 -7.39 -3.00 4.95
CA LEU A 149 -8.71 -3.24 5.54
C LEU A 149 -8.92 -4.72 5.85
N SER A 150 -8.61 -5.59 4.90
CA SER A 150 -8.70 -7.05 5.06
C SER A 150 -7.72 -7.57 6.13
N HIS A 151 -6.49 -7.07 6.15
CA HIS A 151 -5.50 -7.43 7.18
C HIS A 151 -5.98 -7.06 8.58
N TRP A 152 -6.36 -5.79 8.79
CA TRP A 152 -6.74 -5.29 10.11
C TRP A 152 -8.07 -5.87 10.61
N ALA A 153 -8.99 -6.24 9.72
CA ALA A 153 -10.22 -6.97 10.09
C ALA A 153 -9.94 -8.36 10.67
N ASN A 154 -8.85 -9.01 10.23
CA ASN A 154 -8.52 -10.38 10.58
C ASN A 154 -7.29 -10.49 11.52
N CYS A 155 -6.73 -9.36 11.94
CA CYS A 155 -5.56 -9.31 12.80
C CYS A 155 -5.93 -9.71 14.23
N GLN A 156 -5.24 -10.71 14.77
CA GLN A 156 -5.48 -11.24 16.13
C GLN A 156 -4.51 -10.66 17.17
N GLU A 157 -3.62 -9.75 16.76
CA GLU A 157 -2.72 -9.07 17.67
C GLU A 157 -3.49 -8.15 18.63
N LYS A 158 -2.91 -7.86 19.80
CA LYS A 158 -3.56 -6.98 20.79
C LYS A 158 -3.46 -5.52 20.41
N GLN A 159 -2.33 -5.11 19.85
CA GLN A 159 -2.04 -3.73 19.49
C GLN A 159 -1.55 -3.67 18.04
N ALA A 160 -1.86 -2.58 17.33
CA ALA A 160 -1.46 -2.43 15.94
C ALA A 160 0.08 -2.46 15.75
N LYS A 161 0.83 -1.95 16.73
CA LYS A 161 2.31 -1.96 16.75
C LYS A 161 2.94 -3.35 16.71
N ASP A 162 2.19 -4.38 17.09
CA ASP A 162 2.68 -5.76 17.09
C ASP A 162 2.72 -6.30 15.64
N SER A 163 1.88 -5.77 14.75
CA SER A 163 1.87 -6.07 13.31
C SER A 163 2.69 -5.05 12.52
N ARG A 164 4.02 -5.08 12.69
CA ARG A 164 4.97 -4.06 12.18
C ARG A 164 4.82 -3.75 10.68
N ASP A 165 4.86 -4.77 9.82
CA ASP A 165 4.85 -4.56 8.36
C ASP A 165 3.55 -3.91 7.87
N SER A 166 2.41 -4.35 8.42
CA SER A 166 1.10 -3.77 8.08
C SER A 166 0.93 -2.38 8.69
N LEU A 167 1.46 -2.13 9.89
CA LEU A 167 1.49 -0.80 10.49
C LEU A 167 2.29 0.18 9.63
N GLU A 168 3.51 -0.18 9.27
CA GLU A 168 4.39 0.65 8.43
C GLU A 168 3.72 0.98 7.10
N MET A 169 3.16 -0.03 6.42
CA MET A 169 2.43 0.16 5.17
C MET A 169 1.19 1.06 5.33
N THR A 170 0.48 0.95 6.46
CA THR A 170 -0.69 1.79 6.76
C THR A 170 -0.27 3.24 6.95
N CYS A 171 0.77 3.51 7.75
CA CYS A 171 1.27 4.87 7.96
C CYS A 171 1.77 5.47 6.65
N LYS A 172 2.59 4.73 5.90
CA LYS A 172 3.11 5.16 4.60
C LYS A 172 1.98 5.51 3.62
N LEU A 173 0.93 4.69 3.52
CA LEU A 173 -0.19 4.96 2.63
C LEU A 173 -0.95 6.24 3.03
N ILE A 174 -1.21 6.44 4.32
CA ILE A 174 -1.90 7.65 4.81
C ILE A 174 -1.06 8.90 4.53
N GLU A 175 0.24 8.86 4.81
CA GLU A 175 1.18 9.95 4.53
C GLU A 175 1.29 10.26 3.04
N LEU A 176 1.31 9.23 2.19
CA LEU A 176 1.29 9.37 0.73
C LEU A 176 0.01 10.10 0.26
N MET A 177 -1.16 9.67 0.75
CA MET A 177 -2.44 10.27 0.40
C MET A 177 -2.59 11.70 0.96
N ALA A 178 -2.05 11.96 2.16
CA ALA A 178 -1.98 13.30 2.75
C ALA A 178 -1.07 14.21 1.92
N THR A 179 0.12 13.74 1.55
CA THR A 179 1.06 14.46 0.67
C THR A 179 0.38 14.79 -0.65
N GLY A 180 -0.35 13.86 -1.24
CA GLY A 180 -1.13 14.08 -2.45
C GLY A 180 -2.35 14.99 -2.33
N GLN A 181 -2.65 15.56 -1.14
CA GLN A 181 -3.87 16.33 -0.86
C GLN A 181 -5.16 15.57 -1.20
N LEU A 182 -5.14 14.27 -0.94
CA LEU A 182 -6.31 13.42 -1.09
C LEU A 182 -7.11 13.35 0.22
N LEU A 183 -6.42 13.44 1.37
CA LEU A 183 -7.02 13.39 2.70
C LEU A 183 -6.94 14.75 3.41
N PRO A 184 -8.06 15.32 3.92
CA PRO A 184 -8.04 16.48 4.79
C PRO A 184 -7.69 16.10 6.24
N PRO A 185 -7.25 17.06 7.07
CA PRO A 185 -7.28 16.90 8.52
C PRO A 185 -8.71 16.58 9.03
N PRO A 186 -8.89 15.69 10.03
CA PRO A 186 -7.84 14.96 10.76
C PRO A 186 -7.40 13.63 10.11
N LEU A 187 -8.01 13.20 9.01
CA LEU A 187 -7.70 11.90 8.38
C LEU A 187 -6.25 11.82 7.87
N SER A 188 -5.66 12.96 7.50
CA SER A 188 -4.26 13.05 7.08
C SER A 188 -3.24 12.79 8.20
N TYR A 189 -3.66 12.87 9.48
CA TYR A 189 -2.77 12.70 10.63
C TYR A 189 -2.91 11.33 11.30
N LEU A 190 -3.75 10.44 10.76
CA LEU A 190 -4.03 9.14 11.37
C LEU A 190 -2.77 8.30 11.64
N SER A 191 -1.69 8.47 10.85
CA SER A 191 -0.42 7.76 11.08
C SER A 191 0.18 8.02 12.47
N GLU A 192 -0.14 9.16 13.12
CA GLU A 192 0.34 9.52 14.45
C GLU A 192 -0.34 8.72 15.58
N ILE A 193 -1.56 8.20 15.36
CA ILE A 193 -2.34 7.52 16.41
C ILE A 193 -2.42 6.00 16.21
N ILE A 194 -2.24 5.50 14.99
CA ILE A 194 -2.48 4.09 14.64
C ILE A 194 -1.62 3.14 15.49
N CYS A 195 -0.40 3.52 15.88
CA CYS A 195 0.48 2.67 16.69
C CYS A 195 0.05 2.52 18.16
N HIS A 196 -0.92 3.32 18.62
CA HIS A 196 -1.41 3.38 20.00
C HIS A 196 -2.78 2.73 20.22
N VAL A 197 -3.37 2.16 19.17
CA VAL A 197 -4.71 1.59 19.17
C VAL A 197 -4.71 0.11 18.80
N SER A 198 -5.83 -0.56 19.05
CA SER A 198 -6.05 -1.96 18.66
C SER A 198 -6.20 -2.12 17.14
N PRO A 199 -5.89 -3.30 16.58
CA PRO A 199 -6.10 -3.59 15.16
C PRO A 199 -7.52 -3.32 14.64
N HIS A 200 -8.54 -3.60 15.46
CA HIS A 200 -9.93 -3.35 15.09
C HIS A 200 -10.22 -1.85 14.96
N GLU A 201 -9.69 -1.02 15.86
CA GLU A 201 -9.83 0.43 15.78
C GLU A 201 -9.15 1.00 14.52
N VAL A 202 -7.98 0.44 14.13
CA VAL A 202 -7.33 0.77 12.85
C VAL A 202 -8.25 0.42 11.68
N HIS A 203 -8.82 -0.80 11.66
CA HIS A 203 -9.76 -1.21 10.62
C HIS A 203 -10.93 -0.22 10.50
N VAL A 204 -11.53 0.18 11.62
CA VAL A 204 -12.63 1.15 11.66
C VAL A 204 -12.22 2.51 11.09
N MET A 205 -11.04 3.04 11.47
CA MET A 205 -10.53 4.30 10.92
C MET A 205 -10.28 4.22 9.41
N LEU A 206 -9.74 3.10 8.91
CA LEU A 206 -9.51 2.92 7.48
C LEU A 206 -10.82 2.80 6.68
N LYS A 207 -11.91 2.30 7.29
CA LYS A 207 -13.24 2.33 6.66
C LYS A 207 -13.74 3.76 6.48
N ASP A 208 -13.47 4.64 7.43
CA ASP A 208 -13.83 6.06 7.32
C ASP A 208 -13.00 6.74 6.21
N VAL A 209 -11.70 6.41 6.09
CA VAL A 209 -10.86 6.85 4.98
C VAL A 209 -11.41 6.35 3.63
N TRP A 210 -11.80 5.07 3.53
CA TRP A 210 -12.39 4.52 2.32
C TRP A 210 -13.70 5.25 1.95
N ALA A 211 -14.59 5.42 2.92
CA ALA A 211 -15.86 6.11 2.71
C ALA A 211 -15.66 7.57 2.31
N PHE A 212 -14.66 8.25 2.89
CA PHE A 212 -14.27 9.60 2.50
C PHE A 212 -13.82 9.65 1.04
N MET A 213 -12.92 8.75 0.63
CA MET A 213 -12.39 8.70 -0.75
C MET A 213 -13.45 8.35 -1.80
N ARG A 214 -14.45 7.54 -1.42
CA ARG A 214 -15.62 7.25 -2.26
C ARG A 214 -16.48 8.49 -2.49
N ASP A 215 -16.78 9.21 -1.43
CA ASP A 215 -17.69 10.35 -1.54
C ASP A 215 -16.95 11.61 -2.07
N ASN A 216 -15.62 11.66 -1.91
CA ASN A 216 -14.73 12.71 -2.39
C ASN A 216 -13.71 12.16 -3.39
N VAL A 217 -14.19 11.68 -4.54
CA VAL A 217 -13.37 11.03 -5.56
C VAL A 217 -12.17 11.92 -5.95
N PRO A 218 -10.93 11.39 -5.91
CA PRO A 218 -9.72 12.15 -6.19
C PRO A 218 -9.63 12.46 -7.68
N THR A 219 -10.25 13.55 -8.12
CA THR A 219 -10.24 13.98 -9.52
C THR A 219 -9.26 15.15 -9.74
N PRO A 220 -8.52 15.18 -10.85
CA PRO A 220 -7.62 16.28 -11.18
C PRO A 220 -8.30 17.66 -11.23
N ALA A 221 -9.61 17.69 -11.53
CA ALA A 221 -10.41 18.92 -11.59
C ALA A 221 -10.54 19.65 -10.25
N LEU A 222 -10.28 18.97 -9.13
CA LEU A 222 -10.30 19.56 -7.79
C LEU A 222 -9.07 20.40 -7.48
N PHE A 223 -8.06 20.41 -8.35
CA PHE A 223 -6.82 21.14 -8.15
C PHE A 223 -6.82 22.40 -9.01
N GLY A 224 -6.82 23.56 -8.35
CA GLY A 224 -6.74 24.87 -8.99
C GLY A 224 -5.30 25.35 -9.11
N ALA A 225 -5.05 26.26 -10.05
CA ALA A 225 -3.82 27.04 -10.04
C ALA A 225 -3.89 28.06 -8.90
N ASN A 226 -2.95 28.00 -7.96
CA ASN A 226 -2.86 28.98 -6.89
C ASN A 226 -2.02 30.19 -7.32
N GLU A 227 -2.39 31.39 -6.86
CA GLU A 227 -1.57 32.61 -6.93
C GLU A 227 -0.41 32.62 -5.91
N ARG A 228 -0.04 31.46 -5.36
CA ARG A 228 1.08 31.33 -4.41
C ARG A 228 2.42 31.38 -5.15
N PRO A 229 3.52 31.80 -4.50
CA PRO A 229 4.82 32.00 -5.17
C PRO A 229 5.47 30.72 -5.73
N SER A 230 4.90 29.54 -5.46
CA SER A 230 5.32 28.26 -6.04
C SER A 230 4.40 27.88 -7.22
N PRO A 231 4.93 27.69 -8.44
CA PRO A 231 4.15 27.23 -9.58
C PRO A 231 3.68 25.79 -9.33
N GLY A 232 2.39 25.60 -9.06
CA GLY A 232 1.84 24.27 -8.80
C GLY A 232 0.33 24.26 -8.65
N LEU A 233 -0.28 23.15 -9.08
CA LEU A 233 -1.70 22.88 -8.85
C LEU A 233 -1.91 22.49 -7.38
N TRP A 234 -2.94 23.05 -6.76
CA TRP A 234 -3.20 22.88 -5.34
C TRP A 234 -4.69 22.67 -5.10
N ARG A 235 -5.00 21.85 -4.09
CA ARG A 235 -6.35 21.70 -3.57
C ARG A 235 -6.38 22.26 -2.17
N ASP A 236 -7.22 23.29 -1.95
CA ASP A 236 -7.43 23.79 -0.60
C ASP A 236 -8.26 22.79 0.20
N LEU A 237 -7.71 22.35 1.32
CA LEU A 237 -8.32 21.42 2.26
C LEU A 237 -8.44 22.04 3.66
N SER A 238 -7.93 23.26 3.90
CA SER A 238 -8.03 23.90 5.22
C SER A 238 -9.44 24.37 5.53
N ASP A 239 -10.21 24.77 4.51
CA ASP A 239 -11.62 25.15 4.66
C ASP A 239 -12.56 23.94 4.53
N PHE A 240 -12.01 22.73 4.40
CA PHE A 240 -12.81 21.53 4.28
C PHE A 240 -13.48 21.21 5.61
N LYS A 241 -14.73 21.64 5.77
CA LYS A 241 -15.56 21.27 6.92
C LYS A 241 -15.81 19.77 6.90
N MET A 242 -15.08 19.05 7.76
CA MET A 242 -15.16 17.60 7.81
C MET A 242 -16.52 17.16 8.31
N ASP A 243 -17.19 16.30 7.53
CA ASP A 243 -18.46 15.70 7.94
C ASP A 243 -18.25 14.81 9.17
N PRO A 244 -19.01 15.01 10.27
CA PRO A 244 -18.92 14.20 11.48
C PRO A 244 -18.97 12.69 11.23
N ARG A 245 -19.60 12.23 10.13
CA ARG A 245 -19.67 10.80 9.79
C ARG A 245 -18.29 10.14 9.62
N TYR A 246 -17.25 10.90 9.30
CA TYR A 246 -15.88 10.41 9.13
C TYR A 246 -14.99 10.61 10.37
N THR A 247 -15.41 11.44 11.32
CA THR A 247 -14.60 11.81 12.48
C THR A 247 -15.18 11.34 13.80
N GLU A 248 -16.45 10.95 13.85
CA GLU A 248 -17.10 10.52 15.09
C GLU A 248 -16.51 9.23 15.63
N ARG A 249 -16.19 8.25 14.77
CA ARG A 249 -15.54 7.02 15.20
C ARG A 249 -14.12 7.28 15.71
N LEU A 250 -13.38 8.15 15.00
CA LEU A 250 -12.07 8.62 15.43
C LEU A 250 -12.14 9.30 16.81
N ARG A 251 -13.12 10.16 17.04
CA ARG A 251 -13.37 10.78 18.35
C ARG A 251 -13.57 9.76 19.44
N LEU A 252 -14.43 8.77 19.23
CA LEU A 252 -14.69 7.71 20.20
C LEU A 252 -13.44 6.87 20.48
N ILE A 253 -12.65 6.55 19.44
CA ILE A 253 -11.38 5.80 19.58
C ILE A 253 -10.37 6.60 20.40
N MET A 254 -10.22 7.90 20.14
CA MET A 254 -9.30 8.75 20.91
C MET A 254 -9.73 8.89 22.37
N LEU A 255 -11.04 8.97 22.64
CA LEU A 255 -11.57 9.00 24.01
C LEU A 255 -11.36 7.66 24.73
N ALA A 256 -11.57 6.53 24.05
CA ALA A 256 -11.32 5.19 24.60
C ALA A 256 -9.84 4.98 24.93
N ASN A 257 -8.94 5.59 24.16
CA ASN A 257 -7.49 5.51 24.31
C ASN A 257 -6.88 6.81 24.88
N ILE A 258 -7.64 7.58 25.68
CA ILE A 258 -7.21 8.91 26.15
C ILE A 258 -5.89 8.87 26.94
N ALA A 259 -5.59 7.75 27.59
CA ALA A 259 -4.35 7.56 28.31
C ALA A 259 -3.09 7.58 27.41
N SER A 260 -3.21 7.16 26.14
CA SER A 260 -2.10 7.14 25.17
C SER A 260 -2.14 8.33 24.22
N VAL A 261 -3.31 8.65 23.66
CA VAL A 261 -3.45 9.66 22.58
C VAL A 261 -4.16 10.94 23.02
N GLY A 262 -4.48 11.11 24.31
CA GLY A 262 -5.22 12.28 24.81
C GLY A 262 -4.53 13.61 24.53
N HIS A 263 -3.19 13.64 24.55
CA HIS A 263 -2.41 14.83 24.23
C HIS A 263 -2.55 15.30 22.76
N LEU A 264 -2.96 14.40 21.85
CA LEU A 264 -3.20 14.70 20.44
C LEU A 264 -4.64 15.14 20.17
N TYR A 265 -5.57 14.90 21.10
CA TYR A 265 -7.01 15.17 20.91
C TYR A 265 -7.31 16.60 20.43
N PRO A 266 -6.72 17.68 20.99
CA PRO A 266 -7.00 19.04 20.54
C PRO A 266 -6.58 19.30 19.09
N ARG A 267 -5.54 18.62 18.58
CA ARG A 267 -5.09 18.78 17.20
C ARG A 267 -6.00 18.09 16.20
N PHE A 268 -6.61 16.97 16.59
CA PHE A 268 -7.47 16.18 15.72
C PHE A 268 -8.91 16.69 15.67
N LEU A 269 -9.40 17.21 16.80
CA LEU A 269 -10.81 17.53 17.00
C LEU A 269 -10.97 18.87 17.70
N ALA A 270 -10.08 19.83 17.39
CA ALA A 270 -10.20 21.19 17.90
C ALA A 270 -11.66 21.64 17.77
N PRO A 271 -12.28 22.15 18.85
CA PRO A 271 -13.54 22.85 18.69
C PRO A 271 -13.25 24.01 17.73
N ASP A 272 -14.04 24.11 16.66
CA ASP A 272 -14.04 25.27 15.77
C ASP A 272 -14.01 26.51 16.68
N GLN A 273 -12.96 27.32 16.57
CA GLN A 273 -12.98 28.65 17.18
C GLN A 273 -14.01 29.44 16.37
N ASP A 274 -15.22 29.54 16.92
CA ASP A 274 -16.25 30.49 16.49
C ASP A 274 -15.69 31.92 16.35
#